data_AF-A0A534J7S3-F1
#
_entry.id   AF-A0A534J7S3-F1
#
_cell.length_a   1.000
_cell.length_b   1.000
_cell.length_c   1.000
_cell.angle_alpha   90.00
_cell.angle_beta   90.00
_cell.angle_gamma   90.00
#
_symmetry.space_group_name_H-M   'P 1'
#
loop_
_entity.id
_entity.type
_entity.pdbx_description
1 polymer ?
#
loop_
_entity_poly.entity_id
_entity_poly.type
_entity_poly.pdbx_seq_one_letter_code
_entity_poly.pdbx_strand_id
1 'polypeptide(L)' 'VLDAYRGRGYARSLSCALAKEIFRRGKTPACHVYEDNAPSLRLMDSLGLRRVKRQAFAEATFR' A
#
# COMPACT_ATOMS: atom_id res chain seq x y z
N VAL A 1 4.56 1.67 -9.76
CA VAL A 1 4.66 0.96 -11.07
C VAL A 1 4.86 2.01 -12.13
N LEU A 2 5.91 1.88 -12.95
CA LEU A 2 6.17 2.81 -14.05
C LEU A 2 5.00 2.79 -15.04
N ASP A 3 4.71 3.92 -15.69
CA ASP A 3 3.51 4.09 -16.51
C ASP A 3 3.37 3.04 -17.63
N ALA A 4 4.46 2.72 -18.33
CA ALA A 4 4.49 1.71 -19.39
C ALA A 4 4.11 0.27 -18.94
N TYR A 5 4.08 0.03 -17.62
CA TYR A 5 3.84 -1.27 -17.00
C TYR A 5 2.55 -1.31 -16.17
N ARG A 6 1.73 -0.26 -16.22
CA ARG A 6 0.41 -0.24 -15.57
C ARG A 6 -0.55 -1.25 -16.22
N GLY A 7 -1.61 -1.63 -15.49
CA GLY A 7 -2.63 -2.56 -15.97
C GLY A 7 -2.22 -4.04 -16.01
N ARG A 8 -0.96 -4.37 -15.70
CA ARG A 8 -0.42 -5.75 -15.77
C ARG A 8 -0.45 -6.53 -14.46
N GLY A 9 -1.10 -5.99 -13.42
CA GLY A 9 -1.23 -6.65 -12.12
C GLY A 9 0.02 -6.62 -11.22
N TYR A 10 1.12 -5.97 -11.61
CA TYR A 10 2.36 -5.95 -10.83
C TYR A 10 2.19 -5.40 -9.40
N ALA A 11 1.42 -4.32 -9.23
CA ALA A 11 1.18 -3.75 -7.90
C ALA A 11 0.48 -4.77 -6.98
N ARG A 12 -0.55 -5.47 -7.48
CA ARG A 12 -1.24 -6.55 -6.75
C ARG A 12 -0.27 -7.68 -6.39
N SER A 13 0.48 -8.18 -7.37
CA SER A 13 1.42 -9.30 -7.16
C SER A 13 2.45 -8.97 -6.08
N LEU A 14 3.07 -7.79 -6.15
CA LEU A 14 4.06 -7.35 -5.17
C LEU A 14 3.44 -7.14 -3.79
N SER A 15 2.30 -6.47 -3.69
CA SER A 15 1.61 -6.26 -2.41
C SER A 15 1.23 -7.58 -1.75
N CYS A 16 0.73 -8.56 -2.50
CA CYS A 16 0.40 -9.89 -1.96
C CYS A 16 1.65 -10.63 -1.47
N ALA A 17 2.75 -10.60 -2.23
CA ALA A 17 4.00 -11.23 -1.83
C ALA A 17 4.55 -10.62 -0.52
N LEU A 18 4.54 -9.29 -0.42
CA LEU A 18 4.98 -8.58 0.79
C LEU A 18 4.04 -8.87 1.98
N ALA A 19 2.73 -8.86 1.78
CA ALA A 19 1.76 -9.17 2.84
C ALA A 19 1.97 -10.58 3.41
N LYS A 20 2.17 -11.59 2.54
CA LYS A 20 2.49 -12.96 2.94
C LYS A 20 3.75 -13.02 3.81
N GLU A 21 4.79 -12.30 3.42
CA GLU A 21 6.05 -12.24 4.18
C GLU A 21 5.87 -11.55 5.55
N ILE A 22 5.09 -10.46 5.61
CA ILE A 22 4.78 -9.78 6.88
C ILE A 22 3.99 -10.69 7.82
N PHE A 23 2.97 -11.40 7.31
CA PHE A 23 2.23 -12.39 8.08
C PHE A 23 3.13 -13.53 8.58
N ARG A 24 4.03 -14.04 7.73
CA ARG A 24 5.01 -15.07 8.11
C ARG A 24 5.89 -14.65 9.29
N ARG A 25 6.13 -13.35 9.45
CA ARG A 25 6.87 -12.77 10.59
C ARG A 25 5.99 -12.50 11.81
N GLY A 26 4.74 -12.93 11.82
CA GLY A 26 3.79 -12.69 12.91
C GLY A 26 3.35 -11.23 13.03
N LYS A 27 3.45 -10.45 11.94
CA LYS A 27 3.10 -9.02 11.90
C LYS A 27 1.85 -8.79 11.05
N THR A 28 1.20 -7.64 11.28
CA THR A 28 0.04 -7.21 10.49
C THR A 28 0.50 -6.27 9.38
N PRO A 29 0.22 -6.58 8.10
CA PRO A 29 0.46 -5.66 6.99
C PRO A 29 -0.37 -4.39 7.15
N ALA A 30 0.28 -3.24 7.04
CA ALA A 30 -0.35 -1.94 7.00
C ALA A 30 0.43 -1.02 6.07
N CYS A 31 -0.26 -0.06 5.45
CA CYS A 31 0.37 0.96 4.63
C CYS A 31 -0.36 2.29 4.80
N HIS A 32 0.34 3.38 4.50
CA HIS A 32 -0.26 4.68 4.30
C HIS A 32 -0.52 4.88 2.82
N VAL A 33 -1.69 5.43 2.49
CA VAL A 33 -2.06 5.80 1.13
C VAL A 33 -2.59 7.23 1.20
N TYR A 34 -2.10 8.11 0.33
CA TYR A 34 -2.63 9.46 0.20
C TYR A 34 -4.13 9.43 -0.13
N GLU A 35 -4.89 10.36 0.42
CA GLU A 35 -6.34 10.33 0.36
C GLU A 35 -6.90 10.52 -1.05
N ASP A 36 -6.18 11.26 -1.87
CA ASP A 36 -6.47 11.54 -3.27
C ASP A 36 -5.98 10.42 -4.22
N ASN A 37 -5.24 9.44 -3.72
CA ASN A 37 -4.73 8.32 -4.51
C ASN A 37 -5.78 7.21 -4.65
N ALA A 38 -6.89 7.53 -5.33
CA ALA A 38 -8.01 6.64 -5.56
C ALA A 38 -7.63 5.25 -6.15
N PRO A 39 -6.68 5.14 -7.12
CA PRO A 39 -6.26 3.83 -7.62
C PRO A 39 -5.63 2.94 -6.55
N SER A 40 -4.78 3.50 -5.68
CA SER A 40 -4.13 2.73 -4.62
C SER A 40 -5.13 2.37 -3.53
N LEU A 41 -6.04 3.28 -3.17
CA LEU A 41 -7.12 3.00 -2.22
C LEU A 41 -7.98 1.81 -2.67
N ARG A 42 -8.40 1.78 -3.95
CA ARG A 42 -9.16 0.65 -4.51
C ARG A 42 -8.36 -0.65 -4.51
N LEU A 43 -7.06 -0.57 -4.83
CA LEU A 43 -6.20 -1.75 -4.80
C LEU A 43 -6.12 -2.33 -3.38
N MET A 44 -5.81 -1.51 -2.37
CA MET A 44 -5.67 -1.98 -0.99
C MET A 44 -6.97 -2.57 -0.46
N ASP A 45 -8.11 -1.92 -0.74
CA ASP A 45 -9.44 -2.43 -0.41
C ASP A 45 -9.68 -3.82 -1.04
N SER A 46 -9.37 -3.98 -2.33
CA SER A 46 -9.48 -5.28 -3.02
C SER A 46 -8.55 -6.37 -2.48
N LEU A 47 -7.51 -6.00 -1.73
CA LEU A 47 -6.58 -6.92 -1.06
C LEU A 47 -6.99 -7.23 0.39
N GLY A 48 -8.12 -6.70 0.86
CA GLY A 48 -8.65 -6.91 2.20
C GLY A 48 -8.12 -5.96 3.26
N LEU A 49 -7.38 -4.91 2.89
CA LEU A 49 -7.00 -3.85 3.83
C LEU A 49 -8.21 -2.94 4.06
N ARG A 50 -8.44 -2.57 5.31
CA ARG A 50 -9.45 -1.58 5.70
C ARG A 50 -8.81 -0.30 6.21
N ARG A 51 -9.50 0.83 6.07
CA ARG A 51 -9.07 2.10 6.66
C ARG A 51 -9.12 1.98 8.19
N VAL A 52 -8.06 2.44 8.85
CA VAL A 52 -7.94 2.39 10.32
C VAL A 52 -7.66 3.73 10.96
N LYS A 53 -6.98 4.64 10.26
CA LYS A 53 -6.60 5.96 10.78
C LYS A 53 -6.33 6.93 9.64
N ARG A 54 -6.73 8.19 9.81
CA ARG A 54 -6.28 9.34 9.01
C ARG A 54 -5.10 9.99 9.72
N GLN A 55 -4.03 10.27 8.99
CA GLN A 55 -2.80 10.85 9.55
C GLN A 55 -2.31 11.97 8.63
N ALA A 56 -1.80 13.05 9.25
CA ALA A 56 -1.03 14.06 8.55
C ALA A 56 0.45 13.71 8.65
N PHE A 57 1.17 13.84 7.54
CA PHE A 57 2.62 13.68 7.48
C PHE A 57 3.23 15.05 7.17
N ALA A 58 4.22 15.45 7.95
CA ALA A 58 5.06 16.60 7.65
C ALA A 58 6.37 16.11 7.05
N GLU A 59 6.91 16.87 6.10
CA GLU A 59 8.25 16.62 5.60
C GLU A 59 9.26 16.96 6.70
N ALA A 60 10.11 15.99 7.05
CA ALA A 60 11.19 16.20 8.00
C ALA A 60 12.48 16.40 7.21
N THR A 61 13.10 17.57 7.36
CA THR A 61 14.46 17.80 6.88
C THR A 61 15.43 17.35 7.96
N PHE A 62 16.11 16.23 7.73
CA PHE A 62 17.23 15.83 8.56
C PHE A 62 18.46 16.65 8.14
N ARG A 63 19.09 17.33 9.11
CA ARG A 63 20.38 18.01 8.93
C ARG A 63 21.51 17.09 9.39
#